data_AF-A0A1F4VIY0-F1
#
_entry.id   AF-A0A1F4VIY0-F1
#
_cell.length_a   1.000
_cell.length_b   1.000
_cell.length_c   1.000
_cell.angle_alpha   90.00
_cell.angle_beta   90.00
_cell.angle_gamma   90.00
#
_symmetry.space_group_name_H-M   'P 1'
#
loop_
_entity.id
_entity.type
_entity.pdbx_description
1 polymer ?
#
loop_
_entity_poly.entity_id
_entity_poly.type
_entity_poly.pdbx_seq_one_letter_code
_entity_poly.pdbx_strand_id
1 'polypeptide(L)'
;MKIIVIIPTYNEVDNITRLIPALAEEFKKMPQHEFGILVVDDSSPDGTADAVNKMSLEYPFVHLLLQKEKKGLGVAYTNAFKKAMNELDAEVLIEMDADFQHDPADVLRMVQEIDNGADYVIGSRFTKGGSIPQNWALYRKLLSVGGNLFSKAVLGIFSVNDFTTGFKASRVHGFVDKIDLDDVLSQGFAYKMDLLHKMYKAGAKIREIPIVFGMRDRGDSKMERNNPIESLKVVLTISVRENKSFIKFLAVGFLGLFTDLGLFNLLRITLLSSQHASATAGFFAMVVTFTFNNLWSFGDRRITSVSKTIKSFVVYGLFSYMPIIFRSWLVKTSIATFGDTFLVANTAFMVGVMIGLVWNFTIYSKIIWKNKKAT
;
A
#
# COMPACT_ATOMS: atom_id res chain seq x y z
N MET A 1 17.35 21.69 -7.46
CA MET A 1 16.47 21.16 -6.40
C MET A 1 17.28 21.01 -5.12
N LYS A 2 16.64 21.16 -3.95
CA LYS A 2 17.21 20.82 -2.65
C LYS A 2 16.90 19.37 -2.26
N ILE A 3 17.95 18.58 -2.08
CA ILE A 3 17.89 17.11 -1.95
C ILE A 3 18.48 16.72 -0.60
N ILE A 4 17.68 16.08 0.26
CA ILE A 4 18.12 15.66 1.58
C ILE A 4 18.23 14.14 1.64
N VAL A 5 19.44 13.64 1.86
CA VAL A 5 19.71 12.23 2.15
C VAL A 5 19.54 11.98 3.64
N ILE A 6 18.57 11.16 4.00
CA ILE A 6 18.17 10.83 5.35
C ILE A 6 18.79 9.49 5.75
N ILE A 7 19.57 9.51 6.83
CA ILE A 7 20.36 8.38 7.28
C ILE A 7 20.05 8.09 8.75
N PRO A 8 19.22 7.09 9.07
CA PRO A 8 18.97 6.68 10.44
C PRO A 8 20.17 5.92 11.01
N THR A 9 20.53 6.21 12.26
CA THR A 9 21.68 5.61 12.94
C THR A 9 21.33 5.10 14.33
N TYR A 10 21.90 3.93 14.68
CA TYR A 10 21.92 3.41 16.04
C TYR A 10 23.15 2.54 16.26
N ASN A 11 24.18 3.08 16.90
CA ASN A 11 25.53 2.52 16.96
C ASN A 11 26.21 2.39 15.58
N GLU A 12 26.35 3.50 14.87
CA GLU A 12 26.90 3.54 13.50
C GLU A 12 28.10 4.48 13.39
N VAL A 13 28.80 4.79 14.48
CA VAL A 13 29.89 5.79 14.49
C VAL A 13 30.98 5.50 13.45
N ASP A 14 31.37 4.23 13.31
CA ASP A 14 32.40 3.79 12.35
C ASP A 14 31.95 3.93 10.89
N ASN A 15 30.65 3.77 10.65
CA ASN A 15 30.08 3.79 9.31
C ASN A 15 29.76 5.24 8.88
N ILE A 16 29.12 6.03 9.76
CA ILE A 16 28.70 7.40 9.44
C ILE A 16 29.89 8.33 9.17
N THR A 17 31.00 8.14 9.89
CA THR A 17 32.23 8.92 9.73
C THR A 17 32.90 8.71 8.38
N ARG A 18 32.62 7.58 7.72
CA ARG A 18 33.10 7.25 6.37
C ARG A 18 32.07 7.56 5.28
N LEU A 19 30.78 7.43 5.60
CA LEU A 19 29.70 7.62 4.65
C LEU A 19 29.50 9.08 4.28
N ILE A 20 29.58 10.00 5.25
CA ILE A 20 29.42 11.44 5.01
C ILE A 20 30.45 11.95 3.98
N PRO A 21 31.78 11.70 4.12
CA PRO A 21 32.77 12.15 3.14
C PRO A 21 32.57 11.48 1.78
N ALA A 22 32.21 10.19 1.75
CA ALA A 22 31.93 9.49 0.50
C ALA A 22 30.76 10.13 -0.26
N LEU A 23 29.66 10.45 0.43
CA LEU A 23 28.53 11.17 -0.16
C LEU A 23 28.93 12.59 -0.60
N ALA A 24 29.76 13.29 0.17
CA ALA A 24 30.25 14.62 -0.19
C ALA A 24 31.01 14.60 -1.53
N GLU A 25 31.84 13.58 -1.79
CA GLU A 25 32.51 13.43 -3.09
C GLU A 25 31.55 13.13 -4.24
N GLU A 26 30.48 12.36 -3.99
CA GLU A 26 29.44 12.11 -5.00
C GLU A 26 28.65 13.39 -5.31
N PHE A 27 28.28 14.18 -4.30
CA PHE A 27 27.49 15.41 -4.49
C PHE A 27 28.22 16.44 -5.36
N LYS A 28 29.55 16.51 -5.29
CA LYS A 28 30.37 17.39 -6.17
C LYS A 28 30.17 17.12 -7.65
N LYS A 29 29.73 15.91 -8.03
CA LYS A 29 29.49 15.52 -9.44
C LYS A 29 28.18 16.09 -9.99
N MET A 30 27.32 16.67 -9.14
CA MET A 30 26.03 17.25 -9.52
C MET A 30 25.84 18.66 -8.93
N PRO A 31 26.70 19.63 -9.31
CA PRO A 31 26.70 20.98 -8.71
C PRO A 31 25.43 21.80 -8.98
N GLN A 32 24.57 21.35 -9.89
CA GLN A 32 23.28 21.97 -10.17
C GLN A 32 22.20 21.70 -9.11
N HIS A 33 22.44 20.80 -8.15
CA HIS A 33 21.56 20.54 -7.02
C HIS A 33 22.21 20.94 -5.70
N GLU A 34 21.39 21.32 -4.73
CA GLU A 34 21.81 21.55 -3.36
C GLU A 34 21.58 20.27 -2.56
N PHE A 35 22.66 19.64 -2.10
CA PHE A 35 22.57 18.41 -1.31
C PHE A 35 22.72 18.71 0.18
N GLY A 36 21.94 18.00 0.99
CA GLY A 36 22.09 17.92 2.44
C GLY A 36 22.03 16.49 2.94
N ILE A 37 22.59 16.26 4.12
CA ILE A 37 22.52 14.99 4.83
C ILE A 37 21.80 15.25 6.14
N LEU A 38 20.75 14.50 6.43
CA LEU A 38 20.08 14.52 7.72
C LEU A 38 20.30 13.17 8.41
N VAL A 39 21.21 13.16 9.38
CA VAL A 39 21.43 11.98 10.22
C VAL A 39 20.40 11.96 11.34
N VAL A 40 19.75 10.84 11.54
CA VAL A 40 18.69 10.65 12.55
C VAL A 40 19.19 9.65 13.57
N ASP A 41 19.66 10.13 14.72
CA ASP A 41 20.29 9.27 15.72
C ASP A 41 19.34 8.94 16.86
N ASP A 42 19.15 7.65 17.13
CA ASP A 42 18.28 7.12 18.17
C ASP A 42 18.98 7.04 19.55
N SER A 43 19.64 8.13 19.95
CA SER A 43 20.45 8.22 21.18
C SER A 43 21.50 7.10 21.26
N SER A 44 22.37 7.02 20.27
CA SER A 44 23.42 6.01 20.21
C SER A 44 24.42 6.15 21.36
N PRO A 45 24.72 5.06 22.10
CA PRO A 45 25.69 5.10 23.21
C PRO A 45 27.16 5.09 22.75
N ASP A 46 27.43 4.87 21.46
CA ASP A 46 28.78 4.78 20.88
C ASP A 46 29.38 6.13 20.46
N GLY A 47 28.68 7.24 20.72
CA GLY A 47 29.12 8.57 20.32
C GLY A 47 28.81 8.95 18.86
N THR A 48 27.92 8.22 18.18
CA THR A 48 27.48 8.55 16.80
C THR A 48 27.06 10.01 16.67
N ALA A 49 26.18 10.50 17.55
CA ALA A 49 25.70 11.89 17.52
C ALA A 49 26.83 12.93 17.66
N ASP A 50 27.80 12.67 18.55
CA ASP A 50 28.95 13.55 18.76
C ASP A 50 29.86 13.59 17.53
N ALA A 51 30.05 12.45 16.86
CA ALA A 51 30.80 12.39 15.62
C ALA A 51 30.11 13.22 14.52
N VAL A 52 28.79 13.07 14.35
CA VAL A 52 28.01 13.85 13.37
C VAL A 52 28.09 15.35 13.66
N ASN A 53 27.96 15.77 14.93
CA ASN A 53 28.09 17.18 15.32
C ASN A 53 29.48 17.75 15.03
N LYS A 54 30.56 16.97 15.16
CA LYS A 54 31.91 17.40 14.76
C LYS A 54 31.99 17.54 13.25
N MET A 55 31.43 16.58 12.51
CA MET A 55 31.45 16.59 11.05
C MET A 55 30.61 17.71 10.45
N SER A 56 29.52 18.16 11.10
CA SER A 56 28.74 19.30 10.60
C SER A 56 29.51 20.63 10.61
N LEU A 57 30.60 20.72 11.40
CA LEU A 57 31.52 21.87 11.34
C LEU A 57 32.38 21.86 10.06
N GLU A 58 32.71 20.67 9.55
CA GLU A 58 33.50 20.48 8.32
C GLU A 58 32.60 20.44 7.07
N TYR A 59 31.40 19.88 7.21
CA TYR A 59 30.39 19.70 6.16
C TYR A 59 29.10 20.45 6.56
N PRO A 60 28.96 21.75 6.21
CA PRO A 60 27.82 22.58 6.66
C PRO A 60 26.44 22.09 6.22
N PHE A 61 26.38 21.21 5.24
CA PHE A 61 25.15 20.57 4.74
C PHE A 61 24.76 19.30 5.53
N VAL A 62 25.50 18.96 6.58
CA VAL A 62 25.20 17.85 7.49
C VAL A 62 24.38 18.37 8.67
N HIS A 63 23.24 17.74 8.90
CA HIS A 63 22.31 18.05 9.97
C HIS A 63 22.10 16.83 10.85
N LEU A 64 21.87 17.06 12.15
CA LEU A 64 21.55 16.02 13.12
C LEU A 64 20.12 16.20 13.64
N LEU A 65 19.37 15.10 13.65
CA LEU A 65 18.14 14.94 14.41
C LEU A 65 18.38 13.90 15.50
N LEU A 66 18.57 14.37 16.74
CA LEU A 66 18.73 13.49 17.89
C LEU A 66 17.36 13.14 18.47
N GLN A 67 17.01 11.85 18.47
CA GLN A 67 15.80 11.36 19.12
C GLN A 67 16.09 11.00 20.58
N LYS A 68 15.17 11.34 21.48
CA LYS A 68 15.31 11.09 22.93
C LYS A 68 15.37 9.60 23.29
N GLU A 69 14.72 8.77 22.49
CA GLU A 69 14.63 7.32 22.72
C GLU A 69 14.41 6.62 21.38
N LYS A 70 14.84 5.35 21.28
CA LYS A 70 14.67 4.52 20.11
C LYS A 70 13.19 4.10 19.96
N LYS A 71 12.53 4.55 18.90
CA LYS A 71 11.09 4.27 18.62
C LYS A 71 10.84 3.42 17.37
N GLY A 72 11.89 2.92 16.74
CA GLY A 72 11.82 2.11 15.54
C GLY A 72 12.08 2.92 14.26
N LEU A 73 12.47 2.19 13.21
CA LEU A 73 12.97 2.76 11.96
C LEU A 73 11.94 3.64 11.24
N GLY A 74 10.67 3.24 11.24
CA GLY A 74 9.60 4.01 10.60
C GLY A 74 9.39 5.36 11.28
N VAL A 75 9.51 5.42 12.61
CA VAL A 75 9.40 6.68 13.36
C VAL A 75 10.59 7.60 13.07
N ALA A 76 11.80 7.04 12.96
CA ALA A 76 12.98 7.81 12.58
C ALA A 76 12.79 8.50 11.21
N TYR A 77 12.33 7.74 10.20
CA TYR A 77 12.10 8.32 8.87
C TYR A 77 10.94 9.32 8.84
N THR A 78 9.80 9.05 9.49
CA THR A 78 8.69 10.02 9.48
C THR A 78 9.04 11.33 10.18
N ASN A 79 9.75 11.26 11.31
CA ASN A 79 10.25 12.47 11.99
C ASN A 79 11.27 13.22 11.13
N ALA A 80 12.17 12.50 10.46
CA ALA A 80 13.16 13.10 9.58
C ALA A 80 12.54 13.73 8.33
N PHE A 81 11.52 13.10 7.74
CA PHE A 81 10.78 13.64 6.61
C PHE A 81 10.13 14.97 7.00
N LYS A 82 9.46 15.02 8.16
CA LYS A 82 8.87 16.26 8.68
C LYS A 82 9.92 17.35 8.87
N LYS A 83 11.06 17.04 9.51
CA LYS A 83 12.14 18.01 9.71
C LYS A 83 12.73 18.50 8.38
N ALA A 84 13.03 17.59 7.46
CA ALA A 84 13.60 17.91 6.16
C ALA A 84 12.67 18.81 5.32
N MET A 85 11.36 18.54 5.34
CA MET A 85 10.39 19.38 4.62
C MET A 85 10.19 20.75 5.29
N ASN A 86 10.08 20.80 6.62
CA ASN A 86 9.67 22.02 7.32
C ASN A 86 10.83 22.96 7.67
N GLU A 87 12.04 22.42 7.87
CA GLU A 87 13.19 23.20 8.35
C GLU A 87 14.32 23.25 7.32
N LEU A 88 14.39 22.29 6.40
CA LEU A 88 15.42 22.21 5.38
C LEU A 88 14.88 22.45 3.97
N ASP A 89 13.61 22.83 3.79
CA ASP A 89 12.98 23.11 2.49
C ASP A 89 13.24 22.02 1.43
N ALA A 90 13.25 20.75 1.86
CA ALA A 90 13.57 19.64 0.98
C ALA A 90 12.55 19.52 -0.16
N GLU A 91 13.04 19.45 -1.40
CA GLU A 91 12.22 19.15 -2.58
C GLU A 91 12.24 17.65 -2.91
N VAL A 92 13.31 16.96 -2.53
CA VAL A 92 13.49 15.51 -2.68
C VAL A 92 14.08 14.93 -1.39
N LEU A 93 13.49 13.84 -0.93
CA LEU A 93 13.95 13.08 0.23
C LEU A 93 14.51 11.73 -0.23
N ILE A 94 15.72 11.38 0.18
CA ILE A 94 16.36 10.11 -0.15
C ILE A 94 16.58 9.32 1.14
N GLU A 95 15.96 8.15 1.24
CA GLU A 95 16.20 7.19 2.31
C GLU A 95 17.46 6.39 2.02
N MET A 96 18.40 6.29 2.96
CA MET A 96 19.62 5.50 2.82
C MET A 96 20.10 4.94 4.16
N ASP A 97 20.38 3.65 4.22
CA ASP A 97 20.99 3.02 5.41
C ASP A 97 22.48 3.40 5.55
N ALA A 98 22.98 3.48 6.78
CA ALA A 98 24.34 3.98 7.08
C ALA A 98 25.49 3.00 6.74
N ASP A 99 25.19 1.75 6.43
CA ASP A 99 26.13 0.63 6.57
C ASP A 99 26.78 0.14 5.26
N PHE A 100 26.79 1.01 4.24
CA PHE A 100 27.33 0.77 2.89
C PHE A 100 26.69 -0.40 2.13
N GLN A 101 25.56 -0.94 2.58
CA GLN A 101 24.79 -1.88 1.77
C GLN A 101 24.20 -1.23 0.51
N HIS A 102 24.04 0.10 0.55
CA HIS A 102 23.73 0.94 -0.59
C HIS A 102 24.99 1.69 -1.00
N ASP A 103 25.30 1.68 -2.30
CA ASP A 103 26.42 2.44 -2.85
C ASP A 103 26.07 3.94 -2.85
N PRO A 104 26.89 4.81 -2.24
CA PRO A 104 26.72 6.27 -2.31
C PRO A 104 26.55 6.80 -3.75
N ALA A 105 27.22 6.17 -4.73
CA ALA A 105 27.10 6.57 -6.13
C ALA A 105 25.70 6.33 -6.71
N ASP A 106 24.93 5.39 -6.16
CA ASP A 106 23.57 5.15 -6.59
C ASP A 106 22.62 6.31 -6.21
N VAL A 107 22.98 7.15 -5.24
CA VAL A 107 22.20 8.37 -4.89
C VAL A 107 22.06 9.26 -6.12
N LEU A 108 23.15 9.48 -6.87
CA LEU A 108 23.14 10.30 -8.07
C LEU A 108 22.24 9.69 -9.17
N ARG A 109 22.24 8.36 -9.29
CA ARG A 109 21.35 7.65 -10.23
C ARG A 109 19.88 7.84 -9.86
N MET A 110 19.55 7.89 -8.57
CA MET A 110 18.18 8.20 -8.13
C MET A 110 17.78 9.62 -8.47
N VAL A 111 18.68 10.59 -8.25
CA VAL A 111 18.45 12.00 -8.59
C VAL A 111 18.21 12.17 -10.09
N GLN A 112 19.00 11.52 -10.94
CA GLN A 112 18.79 11.54 -12.39
C GLN A 112 17.39 11.07 -12.81
N GLU A 113 16.86 10.02 -12.18
CA GLU A 113 15.50 9.57 -12.49
C GLU A 113 14.44 10.57 -12.03
N ILE A 114 14.67 11.27 -10.90
CA ILE A 114 13.80 12.37 -10.46
C ILE A 114 13.84 13.54 -11.45
N ASP A 115 15.02 13.89 -11.98
CA ASP A 115 15.18 14.92 -13.02
C ASP A 115 14.47 14.52 -14.33
N ASN A 116 14.51 13.22 -14.67
CA ASN A 116 13.79 12.64 -15.81
C ASN A 116 12.26 12.57 -15.59
N GLY A 117 11.75 13.12 -14.49
CA GLY A 117 10.33 13.26 -14.21
C GLY A 117 9.71 12.08 -13.46
N ALA A 118 10.52 11.23 -12.80
CA ALA A 118 10.01 10.34 -11.76
C ALA A 118 9.64 11.14 -10.49
N ASP A 119 8.72 10.57 -9.73
CA ASP A 119 8.26 11.15 -8.45
C ASP A 119 8.65 10.27 -7.26
N TYR A 120 8.89 8.98 -7.53
CA TYR A 120 9.33 8.01 -6.55
C TYR A 120 10.28 7.00 -7.20
N VAL A 121 11.52 6.97 -6.76
CA VAL A 121 12.56 6.09 -7.32
C VAL A 121 12.95 5.06 -6.28
N ILE A 122 12.99 3.80 -6.68
CA ILE A 122 13.26 2.65 -5.81
C ILE A 122 14.58 2.01 -6.24
N GLY A 123 15.55 1.96 -5.33
CA GLY A 123 16.74 1.14 -5.48
C GLY A 123 16.38 -0.33 -5.34
N SER A 124 16.20 -1.02 -6.46
CA SER A 124 15.58 -2.35 -6.52
C SER A 124 16.62 -3.46 -6.68
N ARG A 125 16.53 -4.45 -5.80
CA ARG A 125 17.37 -5.66 -5.84
C ARG A 125 16.82 -6.72 -6.79
N PHE A 126 15.56 -6.57 -7.20
CA PHE A 126 14.80 -7.58 -7.95
C PHE A 126 14.42 -7.12 -9.37
N THR A 127 14.86 -5.94 -9.80
CA THR A 127 14.80 -5.53 -11.21
C THR A 127 16.01 -6.04 -11.98
N LYS A 128 15.97 -6.01 -13.32
CA LYS A 128 17.06 -6.48 -14.18
C LYS A 128 18.35 -5.70 -13.91
N GLY A 129 19.40 -6.41 -13.49
CA GLY A 129 20.70 -5.84 -13.10
C GLY A 129 20.86 -5.64 -11.59
N GLY A 130 19.78 -5.74 -10.81
CA GLY A 130 19.83 -5.73 -9.36
C GLY A 130 20.21 -7.10 -8.79
N SER A 131 20.76 -7.12 -7.58
CA SER A 131 21.12 -8.38 -6.92
C SER A 131 21.08 -8.30 -5.40
N ILE A 132 20.94 -9.48 -4.79
CA ILE A 132 21.10 -9.71 -3.35
C ILE A 132 22.40 -10.49 -3.09
N PRO A 133 23.00 -10.41 -1.90
CA PRO A 133 24.22 -11.14 -1.57
C PRO A 133 24.09 -12.65 -1.83
N GLN A 134 25.07 -13.21 -2.54
CA GLN A 134 25.05 -14.63 -2.91
C GLN A 134 25.08 -15.56 -1.69
N ASN A 135 25.73 -15.13 -0.61
CA ASN A 135 25.89 -15.88 0.64
C ASN A 135 24.67 -15.82 1.57
N TRP A 136 23.57 -15.13 1.21
CA TRP A 136 22.34 -15.19 2.00
C TRP A 136 21.81 -16.62 2.08
N ALA A 137 21.40 -17.03 3.28
CA ALA A 137 20.72 -18.30 3.49
C ALA A 137 19.47 -18.41 2.60
N LEU A 138 19.21 -19.60 2.04
CA LEU A 138 18.12 -19.84 1.09
C LEU A 138 16.75 -19.39 1.64
N TYR A 139 16.47 -19.66 2.92
CA TYR A 139 15.22 -19.23 3.54
C TYR A 139 15.05 -17.70 3.51
N ARG A 140 16.13 -16.92 3.71
CA ARG A 140 16.11 -15.45 3.65
C ARG A 140 15.83 -14.96 2.23
N LYS A 141 16.42 -15.61 1.22
CA LYS A 141 16.13 -15.33 -0.20
C LYS A 141 14.67 -15.62 -0.53
N LEU A 142 14.15 -16.78 -0.12
CA LEU A 142 12.76 -17.17 -0.35
C LEU A 142 11.77 -16.22 0.34
N LEU A 143 12.02 -15.83 1.58
CA LEU A 143 11.19 -14.85 2.29
C LEU A 143 11.18 -13.50 1.59
N SER A 144 12.33 -13.05 1.08
CA SER A 144 12.43 -11.76 0.39
C SER A 144 11.75 -11.78 -0.97
N VAL A 145 12.00 -12.79 -1.81
CA VAL A 145 11.35 -12.92 -3.13
C VAL A 145 9.85 -13.19 -2.97
N GLY A 146 9.48 -14.12 -2.10
CA GLY A 146 8.08 -14.47 -1.82
C GLY A 146 7.30 -13.32 -1.21
N GLY A 147 7.90 -12.57 -0.27
CA GLY A 147 7.29 -11.38 0.32
C GLY A 147 7.02 -10.27 -0.71
N ASN A 148 7.95 -10.04 -1.64
CA ASN A 148 7.75 -9.07 -2.73
C ASN A 148 6.68 -9.53 -3.72
N LEU A 149 6.67 -10.81 -4.11
CA LEU A 149 5.64 -11.36 -5.00
C LEU A 149 4.25 -11.31 -4.36
N PHE A 150 4.15 -11.66 -3.07
CA PHE A 150 2.92 -11.56 -2.30
C PHE A 150 2.41 -10.12 -2.25
N SER A 151 3.30 -9.16 -1.93
CA SER A 151 2.94 -7.74 -1.84
C SER A 151 2.49 -7.19 -3.19
N LYS A 152 3.21 -7.54 -4.26
CA LYS A 152 2.83 -7.20 -5.64
C LYS A 152 1.42 -7.68 -5.97
N ALA A 153 1.12 -8.95 -5.68
CA ALA A 153 -0.18 -9.55 -5.99
C ALA A 153 -1.32 -8.96 -5.16
N VAL A 154 -1.12 -8.79 -3.85
CA VAL A 154 -2.16 -8.33 -2.92
C VAL A 154 -2.44 -6.83 -3.05
N LEU A 155 -1.41 -6.02 -3.29
CA LEU A 155 -1.56 -4.57 -3.47
C LEU A 155 -1.88 -4.19 -4.92
N GLY A 156 -1.70 -5.11 -5.87
CA GLY A 156 -1.98 -4.87 -7.29
C GLY A 156 -1.00 -3.90 -7.98
N ILE A 157 0.18 -3.67 -7.40
CA ILE A 157 1.21 -2.76 -7.92
C ILE A 157 2.23 -3.56 -8.74
N PHE A 158 1.83 -3.98 -9.94
CA PHE A 158 2.63 -4.91 -10.76
C PHE A 158 3.91 -4.32 -11.33
N SER A 159 4.00 -2.99 -11.41
CA SER A 159 5.16 -2.25 -11.93
C SER A 159 6.36 -2.20 -10.98
N VAL A 160 6.22 -2.63 -9.71
CA VAL A 160 7.29 -2.56 -8.70
C VAL A 160 7.76 -3.95 -8.31
N ASN A 161 9.06 -4.21 -8.31
CA ASN A 161 9.65 -5.50 -7.97
C ASN A 161 10.21 -5.57 -6.53
N ASP A 162 10.60 -4.43 -5.93
CA ASP A 162 11.12 -4.39 -4.57
C ASP A 162 10.35 -3.42 -3.66
N PHE A 163 9.39 -3.97 -2.90
CA PHE A 163 8.62 -3.27 -1.88
C PHE A 163 9.42 -3.04 -0.59
N THR A 164 10.46 -3.84 -0.38
CA THR A 164 11.12 -3.99 0.93
C THR A 164 12.45 -3.25 1.04
N THR A 165 13.00 -2.74 -0.06
CA THR A 165 14.23 -1.94 -0.05
C THR A 165 14.06 -0.66 0.78
N GLY A 166 15.14 -0.27 1.47
CA GLY A 166 15.25 0.98 2.21
C GLY A 166 15.84 2.14 1.44
N PHE A 167 16.19 1.92 0.16
CA PHE A 167 16.82 2.93 -0.66
C PHE A 167 15.80 3.50 -1.64
N LYS A 168 15.23 4.65 -1.29
CA LYS A 168 14.11 5.29 -2.02
C LYS A 168 14.29 6.80 -2.09
N ALA A 169 14.00 7.39 -3.24
CA ALA A 169 13.95 8.84 -3.43
C ALA A 169 12.51 9.26 -3.67
N SER A 170 12.04 10.29 -2.97
CA SER A 170 10.65 10.76 -3.00
C SER A 170 10.61 12.25 -3.28
N ARG A 171 9.84 12.66 -4.29
CA ARG A 171 9.52 14.07 -4.52
C ARG A 171 8.59 14.55 -3.40
N VAL A 172 8.88 15.71 -2.82
CA VAL A 172 8.07 16.28 -1.75
C VAL A 172 6.80 16.89 -2.30
N HIS A 173 6.93 17.89 -3.18
CA HIS A 173 5.79 18.65 -3.67
C HIS A 173 4.80 17.78 -4.43
N GLY A 174 3.54 17.79 -3.96
CA GLY A 174 2.44 17.08 -4.59
C GLY A 174 2.32 15.60 -4.20
N PHE A 175 3.26 15.06 -3.42
CA PHE A 175 3.31 13.65 -3.02
C PHE A 175 3.54 13.50 -1.50
N VAL A 176 4.79 13.55 -1.02
CA VAL A 176 5.09 13.31 0.41
C VAL A 176 4.39 14.34 1.29
N ASP A 177 4.28 15.59 0.82
CA ASP A 177 3.57 16.67 1.51
C ASP A 177 2.05 16.44 1.69
N LYS A 178 1.46 15.54 0.90
CA LYS A 178 0.04 15.13 1.01
C LYS A 178 -0.16 13.86 1.82
N ILE A 179 0.92 13.21 2.24
CA ILE A 179 0.86 11.99 3.03
C ILE A 179 0.77 12.34 4.51
N ASP A 180 -0.23 11.79 5.19
CA ASP A 180 -0.26 11.79 6.65
C ASP A 180 0.85 10.85 7.17
N LEU A 181 1.96 11.46 7.60
CA LEU A 181 3.12 10.78 8.17
C LEU A 181 2.88 10.30 9.61
N ASP A 182 1.78 10.71 10.26
CA ASP A 182 1.37 10.21 11.58
C ASP A 182 0.51 8.94 11.49
N ASP A 183 -0.21 8.71 10.38
CA ASP A 183 -0.94 7.45 10.10
C ASP A 183 -0.09 6.42 9.33
N VAL A 184 1.20 6.30 9.64
CA VAL A 184 2.04 5.23 9.06
C VAL A 184 1.81 3.92 9.80
N LEU A 185 1.52 2.86 9.05
CA LEU A 185 1.03 1.58 9.60
C LEU A 185 2.03 0.79 10.46
N SER A 186 3.31 1.12 10.37
CA SER A 186 4.39 0.42 11.08
C SER A 186 5.41 1.43 11.58
N GLN A 187 5.79 1.28 12.84
CA GLN A 187 6.90 2.00 13.45
C GLN A 187 8.25 1.33 13.17
N GLY A 188 8.24 0.07 12.74
CA GLY A 188 9.41 -0.72 12.38
C GLY A 188 9.68 -0.75 10.87
N PHE A 189 10.33 -1.80 10.39
CA PHE A 189 10.79 -1.95 9.00
C PHE A 189 9.68 -1.84 7.93
N ALA A 190 8.47 -2.29 8.25
CA ALA A 190 7.39 -2.42 7.28
C ALA A 190 6.77 -1.07 6.84
N TYR A 191 7.16 0.05 7.47
CA TYR A 191 6.74 1.40 7.09
C TYR A 191 6.99 1.68 5.59
N LYS A 192 8.09 1.12 5.05
CA LYS A 192 8.54 1.23 3.66
C LYS A 192 7.48 0.77 2.65
N MET A 193 6.66 -0.21 3.03
CA MET A 193 5.61 -0.78 2.17
C MET A 193 4.36 0.09 2.18
N ASP A 194 4.01 0.65 3.35
CA ASP A 194 2.92 1.60 3.49
C ASP A 194 3.22 2.90 2.75
N LEU A 195 4.41 3.46 2.93
CA LEU A 195 4.84 4.68 2.24
C LEU A 195 4.83 4.50 0.71
N LEU A 196 5.35 3.38 0.20
CA LEU A 196 5.30 3.04 -1.22
C LEU A 196 3.86 2.99 -1.74
N HIS A 197 2.97 2.32 -1.01
CA HIS A 197 1.56 2.26 -1.37
C HIS A 197 0.92 3.66 -1.37
N LYS A 198 1.21 4.50 -0.38
CA LYS A 198 0.72 5.89 -0.30
C LYS A 198 1.23 6.74 -1.47
N MET A 199 2.51 6.62 -1.84
CA MET A 199 3.08 7.27 -3.03
C MET A 199 2.38 6.80 -4.31
N TYR A 200 2.15 5.49 -4.46
CA TYR A 200 1.40 4.93 -5.59
C TYR A 200 -0.03 5.48 -5.66
N LYS A 201 -0.73 5.56 -4.52
CA LYS A 201 -2.09 6.10 -4.42
C LYS A 201 -2.16 7.61 -4.71
N ALA A 202 -1.10 8.35 -4.39
CA ALA A 202 -0.95 9.75 -4.76
C ALA A 202 -0.69 9.95 -6.28
N GLY A 203 -0.52 8.86 -7.04
CA GLY A 203 -0.31 8.90 -8.49
C GLY A 203 1.14 9.14 -8.91
N ALA A 204 2.10 8.88 -8.01
CA ALA A 204 3.52 9.06 -8.29
C ALA A 204 3.97 8.23 -9.49
N LYS A 205 4.80 8.80 -10.36
CA LYS A 205 5.52 8.06 -11.40
C LYS A 205 6.66 7.29 -10.75
N ILE A 206 6.42 6.00 -10.50
CA ILE A 206 7.38 5.11 -9.84
C ILE A 206 8.38 4.56 -10.85
N ARG A 207 9.67 4.65 -10.54
CA ARG A 207 10.78 4.02 -11.28
C ARG A 207 11.62 3.13 -10.38
N GLU A 208 12.18 2.07 -10.96
CA GLU A 208 13.14 1.19 -10.27
C GLU A 208 14.51 1.30 -10.95
N ILE A 209 15.55 1.57 -10.16
CA ILE A 209 16.93 1.45 -10.62
C ILE A 209 17.54 0.16 -10.04
N PRO A 210 18.32 -0.60 -10.82
CA PRO A 210 19.00 -1.78 -10.28
C PRO A 210 20.11 -1.37 -9.32
N ILE A 211 20.12 -1.97 -8.14
CA ILE A 211 21.20 -1.84 -7.15
C ILE A 211 21.80 -3.21 -6.80
N VAL A 212 23.10 -3.21 -6.50
CA VAL A 212 23.81 -4.38 -5.95
C VAL A 212 23.82 -4.23 -4.44
N PHE A 213 23.02 -5.04 -3.75
CA PHE A 213 22.94 -4.95 -2.29
C PHE A 213 24.20 -5.55 -1.65
N GLY A 214 25.01 -4.70 -1.05
CA GLY A 214 26.30 -5.07 -0.48
C GLY A 214 26.20 -5.95 0.77
N MET A 215 27.34 -6.52 1.16
CA MET A 215 27.51 -6.99 2.55
C MET A 215 27.79 -5.79 3.43
N ARG A 216 27.18 -5.77 4.61
CA ARG A 216 27.45 -4.75 5.63
C ARG A 216 28.94 -4.71 5.96
N ASP A 217 29.54 -3.52 5.89
CA ASP A 217 30.99 -3.36 6.02
C ASP A 217 31.46 -3.55 7.48
N ARG A 218 30.78 -2.91 8.45
CA ARG A 218 31.11 -3.02 9.89
C ARG A 218 29.88 -3.03 10.81
N GLY A 219 30.04 -3.66 11.98
CA GLY A 219 29.05 -3.73 13.07
C GLY A 219 28.11 -4.93 12.99
N ASP A 220 27.53 -5.30 14.15
CA ASP A 220 26.52 -6.36 14.24
C ASP A 220 25.22 -5.95 13.54
N SER A 221 24.49 -6.93 12.98
CA SER A 221 23.16 -6.72 12.39
C SER A 221 22.17 -6.25 13.45
N LYS A 222 22.07 -4.93 13.66
CA LYS A 222 21.11 -4.30 14.57
C LYS A 222 19.74 -4.07 13.97
N MET A 223 19.49 -4.54 12.73
CA MET A 223 18.14 -4.66 12.21
C MET A 223 17.28 -5.29 13.31
N GLU A 224 16.34 -4.51 13.85
CA GLU A 224 15.16 -5.09 14.47
C GLU A 224 14.71 -6.17 13.49
N ARG A 225 14.82 -7.45 13.89
CA ARG A 225 14.64 -8.59 13.01
C ARG A 225 13.48 -8.26 12.08
N ASN A 226 13.75 -8.07 10.78
CA ASN A 226 12.70 -7.76 9.82
C ASN A 226 11.57 -8.75 10.11
N ASN A 227 10.48 -8.26 10.69
CA ASN A 227 9.47 -9.13 11.21
C ASN A 227 8.58 -9.46 10.02
N PRO A 228 8.71 -10.64 9.40
CA PRO A 228 7.98 -10.94 8.18
C PRO A 228 6.47 -10.91 8.45
N ILE A 229 6.07 -11.18 9.71
CA ILE A 229 4.70 -11.09 10.19
C ILE A 229 4.22 -9.64 10.20
N GLU A 230 5.06 -8.68 10.61
CA GLU A 230 4.71 -7.26 10.57
C GLU A 230 4.53 -6.78 9.13
N SER A 231 5.45 -7.14 8.23
CA SER A 231 5.33 -6.82 6.80
C SER A 231 4.04 -7.40 6.20
N LEU A 232 3.73 -8.67 6.51
CA LEU A 232 2.48 -9.32 6.10
C LEU A 232 1.25 -8.59 6.66
N LYS A 233 1.27 -8.23 7.94
CA LYS A 233 0.19 -7.47 8.58
C LYS A 233 -0.04 -6.14 7.88
N VAL A 234 1.01 -5.35 7.62
CA VAL A 234 0.90 -4.08 6.91
C VAL A 234 0.25 -4.26 5.54
N VAL A 235 0.74 -5.21 4.72
CA VAL A 235 0.19 -5.47 3.38
C VAL A 235 -1.29 -5.89 3.45
N LEU A 236 -1.65 -6.78 4.38
CA LEU A 236 -3.05 -7.19 4.56
C LEU A 236 -3.92 -6.05 5.08
N THR A 237 -3.42 -5.23 6.01
CA THR A 237 -4.13 -4.05 6.52
C THR A 237 -4.38 -3.04 5.40
N ILE A 238 -3.39 -2.79 4.54
CA ILE A 238 -3.58 -1.95 3.35
C ILE A 238 -4.68 -2.54 2.46
N SER A 239 -4.59 -3.82 2.12
CA SER A 239 -5.58 -4.49 1.27
C SER A 239 -7.00 -4.42 1.86
N VAL A 240 -7.15 -4.61 3.18
CA VAL A 240 -8.43 -4.49 3.87
C VAL A 240 -8.93 -3.04 3.90
N ARG A 241 -8.06 -2.05 4.13
CA ARG A 241 -8.41 -0.62 4.11
C ARG A 241 -8.92 -0.22 2.72
N GLU A 242 -8.22 -0.62 1.65
CA GLU A 242 -8.61 -0.34 0.26
C GLU A 242 -9.91 -1.03 -0.15
N ASN A 243 -10.14 -2.26 0.33
CA ASN A 243 -11.32 -3.05 -0.03
C ASN A 243 -12.45 -2.99 1.02
N LYS A 244 -12.41 -2.04 1.96
CA LYS A 244 -13.36 -1.95 3.09
C LYS A 244 -14.82 -1.94 2.64
N SER A 245 -15.14 -1.17 1.60
CA SER A 245 -16.51 -1.12 1.07
C SER A 245 -16.94 -2.44 0.42
N PHE A 246 -16.02 -3.16 -0.22
CA PHE A 246 -16.32 -4.48 -0.79
C PHE A 246 -16.58 -5.52 0.30
N ILE A 247 -15.75 -5.56 1.34
CA ILE A 247 -15.93 -6.47 2.48
C ILE A 247 -17.27 -6.20 3.19
N LYS A 248 -17.58 -4.93 3.46
CA LYS A 248 -18.90 -4.56 4.02
C LYS A 248 -20.04 -4.93 3.08
N PHE A 249 -19.89 -4.73 1.78
CA PHE A 249 -20.87 -5.12 0.78
C PHE A 249 -21.16 -6.63 0.81
N LEU A 250 -20.12 -7.47 0.94
CA LEU A 250 -20.30 -8.93 1.10
C LEU A 250 -21.07 -9.26 2.39
N ALA A 251 -20.73 -8.62 3.51
CA ALA A 251 -21.44 -8.81 4.78
C ALA A 251 -22.91 -8.40 4.69
N VAL A 252 -23.21 -7.28 4.02
CA VAL A 252 -24.59 -6.84 3.76
C VAL A 252 -25.32 -7.82 2.84
N GLY A 253 -24.65 -8.38 1.83
CA GLY A 253 -25.22 -9.43 0.98
C GLY A 253 -25.63 -10.67 1.78
N PHE A 254 -24.80 -11.09 2.73
CA PHE A 254 -25.09 -12.21 3.62
C PHE A 254 -26.28 -11.92 4.57
N LEU A 255 -26.36 -10.70 5.11
CA LEU A 255 -27.53 -10.24 5.87
C LEU A 255 -28.82 -10.27 5.00
N GLY A 256 -28.71 -9.87 3.74
CA GLY A 256 -29.81 -9.96 2.77
C GLY A 256 -30.29 -11.39 2.57
N LEU A 257 -29.35 -12.33 2.37
CA LEU A 257 -29.66 -13.76 2.24
C LEU A 257 -30.39 -14.31 3.46
N PHE A 258 -29.94 -13.99 4.67
CA PHE A 258 -30.65 -14.41 5.89
C PHE A 258 -32.02 -13.79 6.03
N THR A 259 -32.16 -12.52 5.66
CA THR A 259 -33.45 -11.82 5.67
C THR A 259 -34.44 -12.51 4.73
N ASP A 260 -33.99 -12.82 3.51
CA ASP A 260 -34.79 -13.51 2.50
C ASP A 260 -35.23 -14.90 2.99
N LEU A 261 -34.28 -15.73 3.42
CA LEU A 261 -34.58 -17.07 3.92
C LEU A 261 -35.49 -17.07 5.15
N GLY A 262 -35.24 -16.17 6.11
CA GLY A 262 -36.04 -16.04 7.33
C GLY A 262 -37.47 -15.61 7.03
N LEU A 263 -37.65 -14.53 6.26
CA LEU A 263 -38.96 -14.03 5.89
C LEU A 263 -39.72 -15.01 4.99
N PHE A 264 -39.05 -15.66 4.05
CA PHE A 264 -39.67 -16.68 3.20
C PHE A 264 -40.26 -17.82 4.02
N ASN A 265 -39.53 -18.32 5.02
CA ASN A 265 -40.04 -19.38 5.90
C ASN A 265 -41.17 -18.89 6.80
N LEU A 266 -41.07 -17.67 7.35
CA LEU A 266 -42.12 -17.09 8.18
C LEU A 266 -43.42 -16.83 7.41
N LEU A 267 -43.33 -16.29 6.20
CA LEU A 267 -44.48 -15.98 5.34
C LEU A 267 -45.17 -17.24 4.78
N ARG A 268 -44.48 -18.39 4.76
CA ARG A 268 -45.11 -19.67 4.39
C ARG A 268 -45.83 -20.34 5.56
N ILE A 269 -45.54 -19.93 6.79
CA ILE A 269 -46.34 -20.31 7.96
C ILE A 269 -47.68 -19.56 7.94
N THR A 270 -47.75 -18.39 7.28
CA THR A 270 -49.00 -17.68 6.99
C THR A 270 -49.64 -18.18 5.68
N LEU A 271 -50.86 -17.71 5.36
CA LEU A 271 -51.67 -18.16 4.21
C LEU A 271 -51.10 -17.81 2.81
N LEU A 272 -49.87 -17.30 2.70
CA LEU A 272 -49.28 -16.95 1.41
C LEU A 272 -48.76 -18.21 0.69
N SER A 273 -49.13 -18.36 -0.58
CA SER A 273 -48.50 -19.35 -1.45
C SER A 273 -46.99 -19.12 -1.54
N SER A 274 -46.20 -20.19 -1.74
CA SER A 274 -44.74 -20.12 -1.84
C SER A 274 -44.22 -19.09 -2.85
N GLN A 275 -44.92 -18.87 -3.96
CA GLN A 275 -44.53 -17.86 -4.96
C GLN A 275 -44.62 -16.43 -4.41
N HIS A 276 -45.77 -16.08 -3.81
CA HIS A 276 -45.98 -14.76 -3.21
C HIS A 276 -45.07 -14.53 -1.99
N ALA A 277 -44.84 -15.56 -1.17
CA ALA A 277 -43.90 -15.51 -0.05
C ALA A 277 -42.46 -15.23 -0.52
N SER A 278 -42.00 -15.91 -1.59
CA SER A 278 -40.66 -15.69 -2.16
C SER A 278 -40.48 -14.29 -2.75
N ALA A 279 -41.46 -13.81 -3.53
CA ALA A 279 -41.40 -12.47 -4.10
C ALA A 279 -41.37 -11.37 -3.01
N THR A 280 -42.17 -11.54 -1.96
CA THR A 280 -42.23 -10.60 -0.83
C THR A 280 -40.92 -10.61 -0.04
N ALA A 281 -40.42 -11.80 0.34
CA ALA A 281 -39.17 -11.94 1.08
C ALA A 281 -37.98 -11.34 0.31
N GLY A 282 -37.87 -11.64 -0.99
CA GLY A 282 -36.82 -11.09 -1.85
C GLY A 282 -36.87 -9.57 -1.98
N PHE A 283 -38.07 -8.97 -2.06
CA PHE A 283 -38.23 -7.52 -2.07
C PHE A 283 -37.75 -6.89 -0.74
N PHE A 284 -38.15 -7.45 0.40
CA PHE A 284 -37.69 -6.94 1.70
C PHE A 284 -36.19 -7.13 1.89
N ALA A 285 -35.61 -8.25 1.47
CA ALA A 285 -34.17 -8.46 1.47
C ALA A 285 -33.44 -7.43 0.58
N MET A 286 -34.01 -7.06 -0.58
CA MET A 286 -33.50 -6.01 -1.44
C MET A 286 -33.52 -4.62 -0.75
N VAL A 287 -34.60 -4.31 -0.03
CA VAL A 287 -34.71 -3.07 0.76
C VAL A 287 -33.68 -3.03 1.88
N VAL A 288 -33.52 -4.13 2.63
CA VAL A 288 -32.54 -4.24 3.72
C VAL A 288 -31.13 -4.08 3.17
N THR A 289 -30.77 -4.82 2.12
CA THR A 289 -29.43 -4.75 1.51
C THR A 289 -29.12 -3.37 0.95
N PHE A 290 -30.05 -2.73 0.25
CA PHE A 290 -29.87 -1.36 -0.24
C PHE A 290 -29.66 -0.37 0.92
N THR A 291 -30.48 -0.48 1.97
CA THR A 291 -30.42 0.40 3.14
C THR A 291 -29.08 0.28 3.85
N PHE A 292 -28.64 -0.94 4.16
CA PHE A 292 -27.36 -1.16 4.84
C PHE A 292 -26.15 -0.81 3.94
N ASN A 293 -26.26 -1.00 2.63
CA ASN A 293 -25.22 -0.53 1.72
C ASN A 293 -25.11 1.01 1.75
N ASN A 294 -26.24 1.73 1.79
CA ASN A 294 -26.25 3.19 1.89
C ASN A 294 -25.72 3.71 3.23
N LEU A 295 -26.06 3.03 4.33
CA LEU A 295 -25.71 3.47 5.68
C LEU A 295 -24.31 3.04 6.11
N TRP A 296 -23.81 1.89 5.63
CA TRP A 296 -22.59 1.28 6.17
C TRP A 296 -21.53 0.96 5.10
N SER A 297 -21.85 0.19 4.06
CA SER A 297 -20.88 -0.20 3.02
C SER A 297 -20.30 1.00 2.30
N PHE A 298 -21.15 1.99 2.03
CA PHE A 298 -20.84 3.24 1.32
C PHE A 298 -21.25 4.46 2.16
N GLY A 299 -21.21 4.33 3.49
CA GLY A 299 -21.69 5.37 4.42
C GLY A 299 -20.96 6.72 4.31
N ASP A 300 -19.69 6.69 3.90
CA ASP A 300 -18.85 7.86 3.56
C ASP A 300 -19.41 8.69 2.40
N ARG A 301 -20.19 8.03 1.53
CA ARG A 301 -20.81 8.61 0.33
C ARG A 301 -22.32 8.32 0.29
N ARG A 302 -22.94 8.29 1.47
CA ARG A 302 -24.37 8.01 1.65
C ARG A 302 -25.25 8.98 0.87
N ILE A 303 -26.36 8.47 0.36
CA ILE A 303 -27.41 9.24 -0.29
C ILE A 303 -28.38 9.72 0.80
N THR A 304 -28.56 11.04 0.90
CA THR A 304 -29.47 11.68 1.87
C THR A 304 -30.75 12.23 1.24
N SER A 305 -30.74 12.52 -0.06
CA SER A 305 -31.90 13.06 -0.77
C SER A 305 -32.90 11.97 -1.12
N VAL A 306 -34.16 12.13 -0.72
CA VAL A 306 -35.26 11.18 -0.97
C VAL A 306 -35.40 10.85 -2.47
N SER A 307 -35.41 11.86 -3.33
CA SER A 307 -35.50 11.66 -4.79
C SER A 307 -34.33 10.82 -5.33
N LYS A 308 -33.10 11.10 -4.86
CA LYS A 308 -31.92 10.32 -5.26
C LYS A 308 -31.98 8.89 -4.71
N THR A 309 -32.51 8.69 -3.50
CA THR A 309 -32.70 7.37 -2.90
C THR A 309 -33.65 6.52 -3.74
N ILE A 310 -34.81 7.06 -4.14
CA ILE A 310 -35.78 6.35 -4.98
C ILE A 310 -35.15 5.98 -6.33
N LYS A 311 -34.54 6.95 -7.02
CA LYS A 311 -33.88 6.70 -8.31
C LYS A 311 -32.79 5.63 -8.19
N SER A 312 -32.00 5.69 -7.12
CA SER A 312 -30.92 4.74 -6.85
C SER A 312 -31.43 3.35 -6.52
N PHE A 313 -32.55 3.24 -5.80
CA PHE A 313 -33.19 1.97 -5.49
C PHE A 313 -33.74 1.29 -6.75
N VAL A 314 -34.33 2.06 -7.66
CA VAL A 314 -34.78 1.53 -8.96
C VAL A 314 -33.60 1.00 -9.78
N VAL A 315 -32.51 1.77 -9.87
CA VAL A 315 -31.26 1.33 -10.53
C VAL A 315 -30.70 0.07 -9.85
N TYR A 316 -30.66 0.05 -8.51
CA TYR A 316 -30.20 -1.09 -7.74
C TYR A 316 -31.00 -2.36 -8.09
N GLY A 317 -32.33 -2.28 -8.09
CA GLY A 317 -33.21 -3.40 -8.42
C GLY A 317 -32.97 -3.90 -9.84
N LEU A 318 -32.99 -3.00 -10.84
CA LEU A 318 -32.79 -3.37 -12.25
C LEU A 318 -31.45 -4.08 -12.48
N PHE A 319 -30.37 -3.54 -11.95
CA PHE A 319 -29.04 -4.12 -12.15
C PHE A 319 -28.78 -5.38 -11.31
N SER A 320 -29.49 -5.57 -10.20
CA SER A 320 -29.42 -6.79 -9.38
C SER A 320 -29.87 -8.06 -10.13
N TYR A 321 -30.77 -7.92 -11.11
CA TYR A 321 -31.26 -9.06 -11.90
C TYR A 321 -30.31 -9.48 -13.03
N MET A 322 -29.46 -8.58 -13.52
CA MET A 322 -28.56 -8.89 -14.64
C MET A 322 -27.61 -10.07 -14.34
N PRO A 323 -26.95 -10.16 -13.17
CA PRO A 323 -26.19 -11.34 -12.79
C PRO A 323 -26.99 -12.64 -12.75
N ILE A 324 -28.27 -12.57 -12.34
CA ILE A 324 -29.12 -13.76 -12.24
C ILE A 324 -29.39 -14.30 -13.63
N ILE A 325 -29.75 -13.42 -14.57
CA ILE A 325 -29.96 -13.77 -15.99
C ILE A 325 -28.68 -14.34 -16.59
N PHE A 326 -27.55 -13.66 -16.39
CA PHE A 326 -26.25 -14.11 -16.89
C PHE A 326 -25.85 -15.49 -16.33
N ARG A 327 -26.00 -15.69 -15.01
CA ARG A 327 -25.71 -16.99 -14.38
C ARG A 327 -26.59 -18.09 -14.95
N SER A 328 -27.89 -17.87 -15.12
CA SER A 328 -28.81 -18.86 -15.70
C SER A 328 -28.42 -19.20 -17.14
N TRP A 329 -28.03 -18.20 -17.94
CA TRP A 329 -27.50 -18.41 -19.29
C TRP A 329 -26.17 -19.20 -19.29
N LEU A 330 -25.25 -18.87 -18.38
CA LEU A 330 -23.94 -19.53 -18.25
C LEU A 330 -24.08 -21.01 -17.88
N VAL A 331 -24.98 -21.33 -16.94
CA VAL A 331 -25.29 -22.72 -16.56
C VAL A 331 -25.88 -23.47 -17.74
N LYS A 332 -26.90 -22.90 -18.40
CA LYS A 332 -27.56 -23.52 -19.57
C LYS A 332 -26.56 -23.80 -20.70
N THR A 333 -25.68 -22.84 -21.00
CA THR A 333 -24.69 -22.97 -22.08
C THR A 333 -23.60 -23.97 -21.71
N SER A 334 -23.12 -23.95 -20.46
CA SER A 334 -22.10 -24.91 -19.98
C SER A 334 -22.62 -26.34 -20.03
N ILE A 335 -23.85 -26.58 -19.57
CA ILE A 335 -24.49 -27.89 -19.62
C ILE A 335 -24.68 -28.37 -21.07
N ALA A 336 -25.13 -27.48 -21.97
CA ALA A 336 -25.31 -27.82 -23.37
C ALA A 336 -23.98 -28.15 -24.09
N THR A 337 -22.85 -27.57 -23.64
CA THR A 337 -21.54 -27.73 -24.28
C THR A 337 -20.72 -28.88 -23.69
N PHE A 338 -20.75 -29.04 -22.37
CA PHE A 338 -19.88 -29.96 -21.63
C PHE A 338 -20.64 -31.11 -20.95
N GLY A 339 -21.97 -31.17 -21.12
CA GLY A 339 -22.85 -32.17 -20.53
C GLY A 339 -23.42 -31.76 -19.16
N ASP A 340 -24.61 -32.27 -18.86
CA ASP A 340 -25.29 -32.04 -17.57
C ASP A 340 -24.72 -32.94 -16.49
N THR A 341 -23.58 -32.53 -15.93
CA THR A 341 -22.96 -33.21 -14.80
C THR A 341 -22.99 -32.30 -13.58
N PHE A 342 -22.97 -32.91 -12.39
CA PHE A 342 -22.88 -32.19 -11.13
C PHE A 342 -21.72 -31.18 -11.13
N LEU A 343 -20.55 -31.56 -11.66
CA LEU A 343 -19.38 -30.68 -11.68
C LEU A 343 -19.59 -29.49 -12.62
N VAL A 344 -20.03 -29.72 -13.86
CA VAL A 344 -20.23 -28.66 -14.86
C VAL A 344 -21.28 -27.65 -14.39
N ALA A 345 -22.45 -28.13 -13.93
CA ALA A 345 -23.53 -27.26 -13.51
C ALA A 345 -23.15 -26.40 -12.30
N ASN A 346 -22.54 -27.01 -11.27
CA ASN A 346 -22.14 -26.27 -10.06
C ASN A 346 -20.95 -25.34 -10.30
N THR A 347 -19.97 -25.73 -11.12
CA THR A 347 -18.85 -24.84 -11.47
C THR A 347 -19.36 -23.62 -12.24
N ALA A 348 -20.20 -23.81 -13.26
CA ALA A 348 -20.80 -22.71 -14.01
C ALA A 348 -21.66 -21.81 -13.12
N PHE A 349 -22.44 -22.39 -12.21
CA PHE A 349 -23.23 -21.66 -11.24
C PHE A 349 -22.36 -20.78 -10.34
N MET A 350 -21.31 -21.36 -9.75
CA MET A 350 -20.39 -20.65 -8.85
C MET A 350 -19.63 -19.54 -9.56
N VAL A 351 -19.15 -19.78 -10.79
CA VAL A 351 -18.52 -18.74 -11.62
C VAL A 351 -19.51 -17.59 -11.88
N GLY A 352 -20.76 -17.90 -12.22
CA GLY A 352 -21.79 -16.88 -12.42
C GLY A 352 -22.09 -16.07 -11.15
N VAL A 353 -22.09 -16.70 -9.96
CA VAL A 353 -22.23 -16.00 -8.67
C VAL A 353 -21.04 -15.05 -8.44
N MET A 354 -19.81 -15.51 -8.64
CA MET A 354 -18.61 -14.69 -8.43
C MET A 354 -18.57 -13.48 -9.37
N ILE A 355 -18.85 -13.68 -10.66
CA ILE A 355 -18.96 -12.58 -11.64
C ILE A 355 -20.09 -11.62 -11.23
N GLY A 356 -21.22 -12.16 -10.76
CA GLY A 356 -22.34 -11.39 -10.28
C GLY A 356 -22.02 -10.49 -9.09
N LEU A 357 -21.23 -10.97 -8.14
CA LEU A 357 -20.78 -10.18 -6.99
C LEU A 357 -19.89 -9.00 -7.42
N VAL A 358 -18.94 -9.25 -8.33
CA VAL A 358 -18.06 -8.21 -8.88
C VAL A 358 -18.86 -7.19 -9.70
N TRP A 359 -19.81 -7.66 -10.52
CA TRP A 359 -20.72 -6.79 -11.27
C TRP A 359 -21.52 -5.87 -10.36
N ASN A 360 -22.23 -6.46 -9.39
CA ASN A 360 -23.07 -5.72 -8.44
C ASN A 360 -22.24 -4.68 -7.69
N PHE A 361 -21.11 -5.07 -7.11
CA PHE A 361 -20.24 -4.11 -6.42
C PHE A 361 -19.76 -2.98 -7.35
N THR A 362 -19.41 -3.29 -8.60
CA THR A 362 -18.94 -2.29 -9.57
C THR A 362 -20.05 -1.30 -9.93
N ILE A 363 -21.25 -1.78 -10.26
CA ILE A 363 -22.40 -0.92 -10.55
C ILE A 363 -22.74 -0.05 -9.34
N TYR A 364 -22.79 -0.65 -8.15
CA TYR A 364 -23.16 0.05 -6.94
C TYR A 364 -22.14 1.13 -6.58
N SER A 365 -20.84 0.82 -6.65
CA SER A 365 -19.77 1.76 -6.33
C SER A 365 -19.55 2.85 -7.38
N LYS A 366 -19.84 2.60 -8.67
CA LYS A 366 -19.57 3.57 -9.76
C LYS A 366 -20.79 4.32 -10.26
N ILE A 367 -22.00 3.78 -10.08
CA ILE A 367 -23.24 4.39 -10.59
C ILE A 367 -24.08 4.96 -9.46
N ILE A 368 -24.31 4.18 -8.41
CA ILE A 368 -25.20 4.55 -7.31
C ILE A 368 -24.46 5.43 -6.29
N TRP A 369 -23.47 4.85 -5.62
CA TRP A 369 -22.66 5.49 -4.59
C TRP A 369 -21.33 5.94 -5.18
N LYS A 370 -21.37 6.94 -6.06
CA LYS A 370 -20.17 7.44 -6.73
C LYS A 370 -19.21 8.08 -5.72
N ASN A 371 -17.91 7.84 -5.90
CA ASN A 371 -16.91 8.70 -5.26
C ASN A 371 -17.13 10.13 -5.74
N LYS A 372 -17.25 11.07 -4.80
CA LYS A 372 -17.01 12.47 -5.12
C LYS A 372 -15.56 12.51 -5.60
N LYS A 373 -15.32 12.85 -6.88
CA LYS A 373 -13.95 13.16 -7.30
C LYS A 373 -13.45 14.22 -6.33
N ALA A 374 -12.27 14.01 -5.75
CA ALA A 374 -11.51 15.11 -5.20
C ALA A 374 -11.29 16.07 -6.39
N THR A 375 -12.05 17.15 -6.40
CA THR A 375 -11.86 18.29 -7.32
C THR A 375 -10.60 19.03 -6.94
#